data_AF-A0A960J338-F1
#
_entry.id   AF-A0A960J338-F1
#
_cell.length_a   1.000
_cell.length_b   1.000
_cell.length_c   1.000
_cell.angle_alpha   90.00
_cell.angle_beta   90.00
_cell.angle_gamma   90.00
#
_symmetry.space_group_name_H-M   'P 1'
#
loop_
_entity.id
_entity.type
_entity.pdbx_description
1 polymer ?
#
loop_
_entity_poly.entity_id
_entity_poly.type
_entity_poly.pdbx_seq_one_letter_code
_entity_poly.pdbx_strand_id
1 'polypeptide(L)'
;MLRPVERQSRTRQGAIVTTGHQLVHESSGLPVTPSAPELRRAGIVLVHPRPRDPRDADMSQSFRDALAAAAFSPGSRVQVLPDPSEPHDPEAVGIWSGDASLRLGWVPNVPAADLSRRLRAGEVRIGVALNEGCALDGTRLGIEVLIAPPEVVARLGAALL
;
A
#
# COMPACT_ATOMS: atom_id res chain seq x y z
N MET A 1 4.54 -17.37 -12.02
CA MET A 1 4.95 -16.65 -10.80
C MET A 1 4.52 -15.18 -10.95
N LEU A 2 4.60 -14.37 -9.91
CA LEU A 2 4.21 -12.94 -9.95
C LEU A 2 5.46 -12.12 -10.20
N ARG A 3 5.37 -11.09 -11.05
CA ARG A 3 6.44 -10.11 -11.23
C ARG A 3 5.90 -8.69 -11.18
N PRO A 4 6.62 -7.74 -10.56
CA PRO A 4 6.34 -6.32 -10.73
C PRO A 4 6.76 -5.85 -12.14
N VAL A 5 6.01 -4.93 -12.71
CA VAL A 5 6.39 -4.18 -13.92
C VAL A 5 6.11 -2.72 -13.72
N GLU A 6 7.03 -1.86 -14.13
CA GLU A 6 6.78 -0.43 -14.18
C GLU A 6 5.70 -0.15 -15.23
N ARG A 7 4.70 0.65 -14.84
CA ARG A 7 3.57 0.96 -15.70
C ARG A 7 3.06 2.36 -15.42
N GLN A 8 2.84 3.09 -16.50
CA GLN A 8 1.99 4.26 -16.49
C GLN A 8 0.66 3.92 -17.16
N SER A 9 -0.45 4.25 -16.50
CA SER A 9 -1.79 4.09 -17.07
C SER A 9 -2.66 5.30 -16.78
N ARG A 10 -3.74 5.45 -17.54
CA ARG A 10 -4.73 6.50 -17.33
C ARG A 10 -6.12 5.89 -17.29
N THR A 11 -7.01 6.46 -16.50
CA THR A 11 -8.44 6.10 -16.57
C THR A 11 -8.99 6.42 -17.95
N ARG A 12 -10.09 5.78 -18.37
CA ARG A 12 -10.72 6.01 -19.68
C ARG A 12 -11.05 7.49 -19.94
N GLN A 13 -11.38 8.23 -18.89
CA GLN A 13 -11.70 9.66 -18.94
C GLN A 13 -10.45 10.55 -18.82
N GLY A 14 -9.26 9.98 -18.62
CA GLY A 14 -8.00 10.69 -18.45
C GLY A 14 -7.83 11.38 -17.09
N ALA A 15 -8.83 11.35 -16.21
CA ALA A 15 -8.84 12.13 -14.97
C ALA A 15 -7.79 11.70 -13.93
N ILE A 16 -7.32 10.44 -13.99
CA ILE A 16 -6.32 9.91 -13.06
C ILE A 16 -5.22 9.22 -13.87
N VAL A 17 -3.97 9.52 -13.54
CA VAL A 17 -2.77 8.87 -14.03
C VAL A 17 -2.22 7.99 -12.91
N THR A 18 -2.02 6.71 -13.17
CA THR A 18 -1.35 5.80 -12.23
C THR A 18 0.08 5.56 -12.69
N THR A 19 1.05 5.70 -11.79
CA THR A 19 2.50 5.56 -12.01
C THR A 19 3.13 4.65 -10.95
N GLY A 20 4.23 3.97 -11.32
CA GLY A 20 4.93 3.02 -10.45
C GLY A 20 4.79 1.59 -10.94
N HIS A 21 4.65 0.65 -10.01
CA HIS A 21 4.64 -0.77 -10.31
C HIS A 21 3.23 -1.37 -10.32
N GLN A 22 3.03 -2.36 -11.17
CA GLN A 22 1.86 -3.23 -11.17
C GLN A 22 2.33 -4.68 -11.09
N LEU A 23 1.68 -5.50 -10.27
CA LEU A 23 1.92 -6.94 -10.29
C LEU A 23 1.24 -7.56 -11.52
N VAL A 24 1.98 -8.38 -12.24
CA VAL A 24 1.48 -9.15 -13.39
C VAL A 24 1.79 -10.63 -13.23
N HIS A 25 0.97 -11.45 -13.88
CA HIS A 25 1.31 -12.85 -14.10
C HIS A 25 2.50 -12.92 -15.06
N GLU A 26 3.56 -13.61 -14.66
CA GLU A 26 4.76 -13.75 -15.49
C GLU A 26 4.48 -14.46 -16.81
N SER A 27 3.62 -15.48 -16.82
CA SER A 27 3.32 -16.30 -18.00
C SER A 27 2.49 -15.59 -19.06
N SER A 28 1.64 -14.64 -18.66
CA SER A 28 0.73 -13.94 -19.59
C SER A 28 1.02 -12.44 -19.72
N GLY A 29 1.81 -11.87 -18.81
CA GLY A 29 2.02 -10.42 -18.70
C GLY A 29 0.78 -9.64 -18.25
N LEU A 30 -0.33 -10.32 -17.92
CA LEU A 30 -1.57 -9.66 -17.56
C LEU A 30 -1.55 -9.14 -16.11
N PRO A 31 -2.14 -7.97 -15.84
CA PRO A 31 -2.31 -7.46 -14.48
C PRO A 31 -3.02 -8.44 -13.56
N VAL A 32 -2.53 -8.53 -12.33
CA VAL A 32 -3.13 -9.32 -11.27
C VAL A 32 -4.16 -8.44 -10.55
N THR A 33 -5.36 -8.96 -10.33
CA THR A 33 -6.40 -8.24 -9.60
C THR A 33 -6.14 -8.34 -8.09
N PRO A 34 -6.55 -7.35 -7.27
CA PRO A 34 -6.35 -7.42 -5.81
C PRO A 34 -6.99 -8.64 -5.13
N SER A 35 -8.01 -9.24 -5.74
CA SER A 35 -8.70 -10.45 -5.25
C SER A 35 -8.09 -11.76 -5.76
N ALA A 36 -7.00 -11.71 -6.53
CA ALA A 36 -6.50 -12.90 -7.20
C ALA A 36 -5.96 -13.95 -6.19
N PRO A 37 -6.34 -15.22 -6.31
CA PRO A 37 -6.02 -16.24 -5.31
C PRO A 37 -4.51 -16.46 -5.09
N GLU A 38 -3.68 -16.20 -6.09
CA GLU A 38 -2.23 -16.27 -6.00
C GLU A 38 -1.60 -15.18 -5.12
N LEU A 39 -2.23 -14.00 -4.98
CA LEU A 39 -1.80 -13.01 -3.99
C LEU A 39 -1.97 -13.59 -2.59
N ARG A 40 -3.15 -14.17 -2.31
CA ARG A 40 -3.43 -14.85 -1.03
C ARG A 40 -2.47 -16.01 -0.78
N ARG A 41 -2.23 -16.87 -1.78
CA ARG A 41 -1.28 -17.99 -1.67
C ARG A 41 0.16 -17.53 -1.43
N ALA A 42 0.53 -16.36 -1.94
CA ALA A 42 1.84 -15.75 -1.69
C ALA A 42 1.88 -14.90 -0.41
N GLY A 43 0.80 -14.81 0.36
CA GLY A 43 0.72 -13.96 1.55
C GLY A 43 0.75 -12.46 1.24
N ILE A 44 0.51 -12.06 -0.02
CA ILE A 44 0.50 -10.66 -0.45
C ILE A 44 -0.87 -10.05 -0.17
N VAL A 45 -0.87 -8.84 0.39
CA VAL A 45 -2.03 -7.99 0.58
C VAL A 45 -1.75 -6.65 -0.11
N LEU A 46 -2.65 -6.23 -1.00
CA LEU A 46 -2.63 -4.89 -1.58
C LEU A 46 -3.63 -4.02 -0.81
N VAL A 47 -3.18 -2.85 -0.35
CA VAL A 47 -4.02 -1.93 0.43
C VAL A 47 -3.88 -0.52 -0.10
N HIS A 48 -4.96 0.25 0.00
CA HIS A 48 -4.94 1.70 -0.17
C HIS A 48 -5.14 2.33 1.21
N PRO A 49 -4.09 2.91 1.82
CA PRO A 49 -4.22 3.54 3.12
C PRO A 49 -5.24 4.69 3.07
N ARG A 50 -5.98 4.89 4.16
CA ARG A 50 -7.01 5.94 4.28
C ARG A 50 -6.86 6.68 5.61
N PRO A 51 -7.33 7.94 5.72
CA PRO A 51 -7.58 8.54 7.01
C PRO A 51 -8.63 7.71 7.77
N ARG A 52 -8.55 7.69 9.09
CA ARG A 52 -9.44 6.89 9.93
C ARG A 52 -10.89 7.40 9.84
N ASP A 53 -11.09 8.69 10.01
CA ASP A 53 -12.35 9.37 9.69
C ASP A 53 -12.09 10.43 8.60
N PRO A 54 -12.55 10.22 7.34
CA PRO A 54 -12.40 11.21 6.28
C PRO A 54 -13.25 12.47 6.48
N ARG A 55 -14.14 12.51 7.50
CA ARG A 55 -14.91 13.70 7.87
C ARG A 55 -14.19 14.56 8.90
N ASP A 56 -13.18 14.00 9.58
CA ASP A 56 -12.28 14.77 10.43
C ASP A 56 -11.31 15.54 9.54
N ALA A 57 -11.42 16.88 9.56
CA ALA A 57 -10.67 17.76 8.68
C ALA A 57 -9.16 17.70 8.95
N ASP A 58 -8.76 17.58 10.22
CA ASP A 58 -7.36 17.56 10.65
C ASP A 58 -6.71 16.22 10.28
N MET A 59 -7.42 15.10 10.49
CA MET A 59 -6.96 13.78 10.01
C MET A 59 -6.87 13.73 8.49
N SER A 60 -7.85 14.31 7.80
CA SER A 60 -7.87 14.37 6.34
C SER A 60 -6.75 15.24 5.78
N GLN A 61 -6.43 16.36 6.45
CA GLN A 61 -5.30 17.19 6.06
C GLN A 61 -3.97 16.48 6.33
N SER A 62 -3.79 15.89 7.52
CA SER A 62 -2.59 15.11 7.85
C SER A 62 -2.34 13.98 6.86
N PHE A 63 -3.41 13.29 6.42
CA PHE A 63 -3.33 12.27 5.37
C PHE A 63 -2.87 12.87 4.04
N ARG A 64 -3.41 14.03 3.61
CA ARG A 64 -3.00 14.70 2.37
C ARG A 64 -1.53 15.15 2.41
N ASP A 65 -1.08 15.69 3.53
CA ASP A 65 0.31 16.13 3.71
C ASP A 65 1.26 14.92 3.67
N ALA A 66 0.90 13.83 4.35
CA ALA A 66 1.66 12.58 4.29
C ALA A 66 1.66 11.99 2.88
N LEU A 67 0.52 12.03 2.19
CA LEU A 67 0.39 11.55 0.82
C LEU A 67 1.30 12.33 -0.14
N ALA A 68 1.52 13.63 0.07
CA ALA A 68 2.42 14.43 -0.75
C ALA A 68 3.93 14.13 -0.49
N ALA A 69 4.27 13.40 0.57
CA ALA A 69 5.66 13.17 0.95
C ALA A 69 6.38 12.20 -0.02
N ALA A 70 7.64 12.51 -0.32
CA ALA A 70 8.51 11.65 -1.13
C ALA A 70 8.81 10.30 -0.46
N ALA A 71 8.66 10.21 0.87
CA ALA A 71 8.82 8.97 1.64
C ALA A 71 7.86 7.84 1.23
N PHE A 72 6.83 8.15 0.44
CA PHE A 72 5.87 7.19 -0.09
C PHE A 72 5.83 7.15 -1.62
N SER A 73 6.84 7.70 -2.31
CA SER A 73 6.95 7.52 -3.76
C SER A 73 7.03 6.03 -4.13
N PRO A 74 6.53 5.62 -5.31
CA PRO A 74 6.61 4.22 -5.73
C PRO A 74 8.02 3.64 -5.58
N GLY A 75 8.08 2.44 -5.01
CA GLY A 75 9.31 1.74 -4.61
C GLY A 75 9.81 2.04 -3.20
N SER A 76 9.26 3.06 -2.53
CA SER A 76 9.65 3.35 -1.15
C SER A 76 9.21 2.25 -0.19
N ARG A 77 10.13 1.86 0.71
CA ARG A 77 9.81 0.95 1.81
C ARG A 77 8.89 1.64 2.81
N VAL A 78 7.88 0.91 3.29
CA VAL A 78 6.99 1.34 4.36
C VAL A 78 7.02 0.36 5.53
N GLN A 79 6.77 0.87 6.73
CA GLN A 79 6.55 0.06 7.92
C GLN A 79 5.06 -0.17 8.10
N VAL A 80 4.71 -1.40 8.48
CA VAL A 80 3.33 -1.79 8.79
C VAL A 80 3.31 -2.12 10.28
N LEU A 81 2.56 -1.34 11.05
CA LEU A 81 2.61 -1.41 12.52
C LEU A 81 1.18 -1.49 13.09
N PRO A 82 0.91 -2.37 14.07
CA PRO A 82 -0.34 -2.31 14.83
C PRO A 82 -0.50 -0.97 15.55
N ASP A 83 -1.73 -0.47 15.62
CA ASP A 83 -2.13 0.73 16.37
C ASP A 83 -3.19 0.36 17.42
N PRO A 84 -2.82 -0.39 18.47
CA PRO A 84 -3.76 -0.84 19.50
C PRO A 84 -4.31 0.31 20.36
N SER A 85 -3.74 1.50 20.22
CA SER A 85 -4.24 2.73 20.86
C SER A 85 -5.42 3.35 20.15
N GLU A 86 -5.81 2.88 18.95
CA GLU A 86 -6.99 3.39 18.25
C GLU A 86 -8.25 3.02 19.05
N PRO A 87 -9.02 4.01 19.56
CA PRO A 87 -10.09 3.73 20.53
C PRO A 87 -11.29 2.96 19.98
N HIS A 88 -11.48 2.93 18.67
CA HIS A 88 -12.64 2.36 18.00
C HIS A 88 -12.37 0.98 17.37
N ASP A 89 -11.10 0.57 17.26
CA ASP A 89 -10.61 -0.59 16.52
C ASP A 89 -9.23 -1.02 17.04
N PRO A 90 -9.19 -1.94 18.01
CA PRO A 90 -7.94 -2.44 18.59
C PRO A 90 -7.09 -3.27 17.61
N GLU A 91 -7.64 -3.59 16.43
CA GLU A 91 -6.96 -4.27 15.34
C GLU A 91 -6.53 -3.31 14.23
N ALA A 92 -6.60 -1.99 14.47
CA ALA A 92 -6.11 -1.00 13.54
C ALA A 92 -4.63 -1.23 13.20
N VAL A 93 -4.30 -1.07 11.93
CA VAL A 93 -2.94 -1.19 11.42
C VAL A 93 -2.58 0.09 10.68
N GLY A 94 -1.54 0.77 11.15
CA GLY A 94 -0.99 1.95 10.53
C GLY A 94 0.05 1.63 9.47
N ILE A 95 0.08 2.45 8.42
CA ILE A 95 1.13 2.46 7.40
C ILE A 95 2.00 3.69 7.62
N TRP A 96 3.30 3.47 7.77
CA TRP A 96 4.27 4.48 8.12
C TRP A 96 5.42 4.49 7.11
N SER A 97 6.14 5.62 7.03
CA SER A 97 7.38 5.73 6.27
C SER A 97 8.39 4.66 6.72
N GLY A 98 9.39 4.37 5.89
CA GLY A 98 10.38 3.31 6.18
C GLY A 98 11.12 3.46 7.52
N ASP A 99 11.29 4.69 7.99
CA ASP A 99 11.88 5.09 9.26
C ASP A 99 10.85 5.25 10.41
N ALA A 100 9.57 5.01 10.13
CA ALA A 100 8.43 5.19 11.02
C ALA A 100 8.25 6.61 11.59
N SER A 101 8.78 7.65 10.92
CA SER A 101 8.63 9.04 11.36
C SER A 101 7.32 9.71 10.92
N LEU A 102 6.71 9.23 9.82
CA LEU A 102 5.51 9.80 9.22
C LEU A 102 4.47 8.70 8.97
N ARG A 103 3.24 8.89 9.47
CA ARG A 103 2.11 7.99 9.20
C ARG A 103 1.38 8.44 7.94
N LEU A 104 1.24 7.55 6.96
CA LEU A 104 0.43 7.77 5.78
C LEU A 104 -1.06 7.65 6.09
N GLY A 105 -1.45 6.61 6.84
CA GLY A 105 -2.85 6.34 7.18
C GLY A 105 -3.03 4.93 7.72
N TRP A 106 -4.27 4.45 7.73
CA TRP A 106 -4.61 3.11 8.22
C TRP A 106 -5.03 2.18 7.10
N VAL A 107 -4.80 0.90 7.33
CA VAL A 107 -5.32 -0.19 6.52
C VAL A 107 -6.84 -0.26 6.70
N PRO A 108 -7.65 -0.37 5.62
CA PRO A 108 -9.09 -0.54 5.75
C PRO A 108 -9.48 -1.77 6.57
N ASN A 109 -10.65 -1.73 7.22
CA ASN A 109 -11.06 -2.74 8.21
C ASN A 109 -11.01 -4.20 7.72
N VAL A 110 -11.35 -4.47 6.45
CA VAL A 110 -11.44 -5.84 5.91
C VAL A 110 -10.08 -6.59 5.98
N PRO A 111 -8.98 -6.04 5.45
CA PRO A 111 -7.65 -6.64 5.64
C PRO A 111 -7.02 -6.42 7.03
N ALA A 112 -7.50 -5.45 7.83
CA ALA A 112 -6.82 -5.05 9.06
C ALA A 112 -6.70 -6.16 10.13
N ALA A 113 -7.78 -6.90 10.40
CA ALA A 113 -7.77 -7.92 11.47
C ALA A 113 -6.86 -9.12 11.16
N ASP A 114 -6.86 -9.60 9.91
CA ASP A 114 -5.93 -10.66 9.47
C ASP A 114 -4.48 -10.14 9.53
N LEU A 115 -4.25 -8.94 9.01
CA LEU A 115 -2.92 -8.35 8.98
C LEU A 115 -2.38 -8.08 10.39
N SER A 116 -3.20 -7.56 11.32
CA SER A 116 -2.84 -7.35 12.73
C SER A 116 -2.38 -8.65 13.38
N ARG A 117 -3.10 -9.76 13.16
CA ARG A 117 -2.70 -11.07 13.67
C ARG A 117 -1.34 -11.51 13.14
N ARG A 118 -1.13 -11.38 11.82
CA ARG A 118 0.12 -11.74 11.14
C ARG A 118 1.30 -10.87 11.60
N LEU A 119 1.04 -9.58 11.86
CA LEU A 119 2.00 -8.65 12.46
C LEU A 119 2.42 -9.09 13.87
N ARG A 120 1.45 -9.45 14.72
CA ARG A 120 1.70 -9.94 16.09
C ARG A 120 2.46 -11.27 16.08
N ALA A 121 2.20 -12.13 15.10
CA ALA A 121 2.95 -13.38 14.88
C ALA A 121 4.36 -13.16 14.29
N GLY A 122 4.71 -11.93 13.89
CA GLY A 122 6.01 -11.60 13.30
C GLY A 122 6.16 -12.02 11.83
N GLU A 123 5.08 -12.41 11.16
CA GLU A 123 5.10 -12.92 9.78
C GLU A 123 5.28 -11.81 8.75
N VAL A 124 4.85 -10.59 9.08
CA VAL A 124 4.93 -9.42 8.20
C VAL A 124 5.22 -8.18 9.03
N ARG A 125 6.09 -7.29 8.53
CA ARG A 125 6.36 -5.95 9.14
C ARG A 125 6.68 -4.87 8.12
N ILE A 126 6.97 -5.26 6.89
CA ILE A 126 7.49 -4.39 5.84
C ILE A 126 6.53 -4.43 4.66
N GLY A 127 6.30 -3.28 4.05
CA GLY A 127 5.66 -3.17 2.75
C GLY A 127 6.45 -2.29 1.80
N VAL A 128 5.93 -2.13 0.59
CA VAL A 128 6.45 -1.24 -0.44
C VAL A 128 5.31 -0.41 -1.00
N ALA A 129 5.51 0.90 -1.16
CA ALA A 129 4.62 1.74 -1.96
C ALA A 129 4.70 1.26 -3.42
N LEU A 130 3.66 0.59 -3.90
CA LEU A 130 3.69 -0.11 -5.18
C LEU A 130 3.47 0.86 -6.34
N ASN A 131 2.37 1.61 -6.29
CA ASN A 131 2.04 2.64 -7.28
C ASN A 131 1.30 3.80 -6.61
N GLU A 132 1.21 4.91 -7.32
CA GLU A 132 0.46 6.09 -6.94
C GLU A 132 -0.58 6.42 -8.01
N GLY A 133 -1.72 6.96 -7.58
CA GLY A 133 -2.70 7.57 -8.46
C GLY A 133 -2.64 9.09 -8.29
N CYS A 134 -2.49 9.80 -9.40
CA CYS A 134 -2.38 11.26 -9.43
C CYS A 134 -3.48 11.86 -10.30
N ALA A 135 -3.96 13.04 -9.92
CA ALA A 135 -4.75 13.89 -10.79
C ALA A 135 -3.90 14.40 -11.97
N LEU A 136 -4.55 15.00 -12.96
CA LEU A 136 -3.87 15.56 -14.14
C LEU A 136 -2.89 16.70 -13.81
N ASP A 137 -3.12 17.42 -12.71
CA ASP A 137 -2.24 18.48 -12.22
C ASP A 137 -1.03 17.95 -11.41
N GLY A 138 -0.91 16.63 -11.28
CA GLY A 138 0.16 15.98 -10.51
C GLY A 138 -0.16 15.78 -9.03
N THR A 139 -1.32 16.24 -8.54
CA THR A 139 -1.74 16.02 -7.15
C THR A 139 -1.90 14.53 -6.88
N ARG A 140 -1.13 13.98 -5.92
CA ARG A 140 -1.28 12.58 -5.52
C ARG A 140 -2.63 12.39 -4.80
N LEU A 141 -3.43 11.44 -5.28
CA LEU A 141 -4.76 11.11 -4.78
C LEU A 141 -4.80 9.81 -3.96
N GLY A 142 -3.79 8.97 -4.12
CA GLY A 142 -3.67 7.72 -3.35
C GLY A 142 -2.41 6.95 -3.69
N ILE A 143 -2.11 5.98 -2.83
CA ILE A 143 -1.00 5.05 -2.97
C ILE A 143 -1.55 3.65 -2.77
N GLU A 144 -1.13 2.71 -3.62
CA GLU A 144 -1.28 1.28 -3.36
C GLU A 144 -0.02 0.79 -2.64
N VAL A 145 -0.20 0.10 -1.53
CA VAL A 145 0.88 -0.49 -0.75
C VAL A 145 0.79 -2.00 -0.86
N LEU A 146 1.91 -2.61 -1.24
CA LEU A 146 2.10 -4.06 -1.19
C LEU A 146 2.65 -4.44 0.19
N ILE A 147 1.96 -5.35 0.86
CA ILE A 147 2.35 -5.90 2.15
C ILE A 147 2.50 -7.40 2.00
N ALA A 148 3.67 -7.94 2.33
CA ALA A 148 3.96 -9.37 2.15
C ALA A 148 5.07 -9.82 3.10
N PRO A 149 5.23 -11.14 3.32
CA PRO A 149 6.38 -11.67 4.05
C PRO A 149 7.72 -11.16 3.49
N PRO A 150 8.75 -10.94 4.32
CA PRO A 150 10.02 -10.37 3.88
C PRO A 150 10.67 -11.11 2.70
N GLU A 151 10.60 -12.44 2.68
CA GLU A 151 11.11 -13.27 1.60
C GLU A 151 10.35 -13.10 0.29
N VAL A 152 9.05 -12.78 0.36
CA VAL A 152 8.22 -12.49 -0.80
C VAL A 152 8.57 -11.11 -1.35
N VAL A 153 8.74 -10.10 -0.49
CA VAL A 153 9.19 -8.76 -0.89
C VAL A 153 10.59 -8.84 -1.51
N ALA A 154 11.52 -9.58 -0.90
CA ALA A 154 12.87 -9.79 -1.42
C ALA A 154 12.86 -10.47 -2.80
N ARG A 155 12.00 -11.49 -3.00
CA ARG A 155 11.84 -12.17 -4.29
C ARG A 155 11.23 -11.28 -5.36
N LEU A 156 10.33 -10.38 -5.00
CA LEU A 156 9.78 -9.37 -5.91
C LEU A 156 10.78 -8.23 -6.19
N GLY A 157 11.98 -8.28 -5.61
CA GLY A 157 13.00 -7.21 -5.62
C GLY A 157 13.67 -6.87 -6.97
N ALA A 158 14.60 -5.91 -6.88
CA ALA A 158 15.27 -5.08 -7.91
C ALA A 158 14.37 -4.21 -8.77
N ALA A 159 13.16 -4.66 -9.11
CA ALA A 159 12.19 -3.82 -9.79
C ALA A 159 11.42 -2.93 -8.79
N LEU A 160 11.17 -3.40 -7.57
CA LEU A 160 10.42 -2.65 -6.55
C LEU A 160 11.26 -1.66 -5.72
N LEU A 161 12.59 -1.69 -5.79
CA LEU A 161 13.51 -0.89 -4.95
C LEU A 161 14.60 -0.28 -5.84
#